data_AF-A0A2G1ZH25-F1
#
_entry.id   AF-A0A2G1ZH25-F1
#
_cell.length_a   1.000
_cell.length_b   1.000
_cell.length_c   1.000
_cell.angle_alpha   90.00
_cell.angle_beta   90.00
_cell.angle_gamma   90.00
#
_symmetry.space_group_name_H-M   'P 1'
#
loop_
_entity.id
_entity.type
_entity.pdbx_description
1 polymer ?
#
loop_
_entity_poly.entity_id
_entity_poly.type
_entity_poly.pdbx_seq_one_letter_code
_entity_poly.pdbx_strand_id
1 'polypeptide(L)'
;MSDLSAFGFVMPHWFYWGWLAVMPLIMMALDRWLSQRGVEAIDKNAEANQKLQQIEAELKKSVDYSDASNGFTKAVDWISEKSGVFISFWTVNAVVFYFFEVVMRYLFNQPTIWVHEASFLLFGMQYLMAGAFALLHGAHVRVDVVYNFLPLRGRVGMDIFTSMFFFMFAIALMITSWTFLENSYSMDERTVETWGIQYWPVKGVMLLGSTLLFLAGLSKLLKDITIFIKLGREQHA
;
A
#
# COMPACT_ATOMS: atom_id res chain seq x y z
N MET A 1 12.56 39.35 23.45
CA MET A 1 12.17 37.97 23.10
C MET A 1 10.78 37.72 23.64
N SER A 2 9.72 38.17 22.95
CA SER A 2 8.33 37.96 23.40
C SER A 2 7.25 38.21 22.33
N ASP A 3 7.56 38.28 21.03
CA ASP A 3 6.57 38.58 19.98
C ASP A 3 6.61 37.57 18.81
N LEU A 4 6.49 36.27 19.12
CA LEU A 4 6.22 35.22 18.11
C LEU A 4 4.87 34.52 18.34
N SER A 5 4.03 35.05 19.23
CA SER A 5 2.67 34.55 19.51
C SER A 5 1.60 35.14 18.58
N ALA A 6 1.98 35.98 17.62
CA ALA A 6 1.05 36.61 16.70
C ALA A 6 0.82 35.73 15.45
N PHE A 7 -0.14 34.82 15.57
CA PHE A 7 -0.94 34.23 14.48
C PHE A 7 -0.28 33.16 13.59
N GLY A 8 -0.17 31.94 14.14
CA GLY A 8 -0.29 30.70 13.38
C GLY A 8 -1.39 29.85 14.00
N PHE A 9 -2.47 29.57 13.27
CA PHE A 9 -3.48 28.62 13.76
C PHE A 9 -2.85 27.23 13.85
N VAL A 10 -2.73 26.71 15.07
CA VAL A 10 -2.27 25.35 15.35
C VAL A 10 -3.48 24.52 15.71
N MET A 11 -3.79 23.53 14.87
CA MET A 11 -4.93 22.65 15.10
C MET A 11 -4.71 21.84 16.39
N PRO A 12 -5.68 21.78 17.32
CA PRO A 12 -5.55 20.97 18.52
C PRO A 12 -5.30 19.50 18.18
N HIS A 13 -4.29 18.88 18.78
CA HIS A 13 -3.84 17.54 18.44
C HIS A 13 -4.97 16.49 18.54
N TRP A 14 -5.87 16.62 19.52
CA TRP A 14 -7.02 15.69 19.68
C TRP A 14 -8.02 15.78 18.54
N PHE A 15 -8.17 16.97 17.91
CA PHE A 15 -9.04 17.16 16.77
C PHE A 15 -8.45 16.54 15.51
N TYR A 16 -7.14 16.68 15.31
CA TYR A 16 -6.41 16.01 14.23
C TYR A 16 -6.53 14.49 14.32
N TRP A 17 -6.28 13.91 15.50
CA TRP A 17 -6.40 12.46 15.71
C TRP A 17 -7.85 11.98 15.61
N GLY A 18 -8.81 12.75 16.12
CA GLY A 18 -10.24 12.43 16.03
C GLY A 18 -10.75 12.47 14.58
N TRP A 19 -10.34 13.47 13.81
CA TRP A 19 -10.76 13.64 12.42
C TRP A 19 -10.19 12.55 11.50
N LEU A 20 -8.92 12.19 11.69
CA LEU A 20 -8.28 11.07 10.97
C LEU A 20 -9.01 9.74 11.18
N ALA A 21 -9.60 9.53 12.36
CA ALA A 21 -10.35 8.31 12.66
C ALA A 21 -11.78 8.33 12.09
N VAL A 22 -12.47 9.48 12.14
CA VAL A 22 -13.90 9.59 11.78
C VAL A 22 -14.12 9.75 10.28
N MET A 23 -13.28 10.50 9.59
CA MET A 23 -13.48 10.89 8.19
C MET A 23 -13.51 9.69 7.20
N PRO A 24 -12.65 8.65 7.33
CA PRO A 24 -12.72 7.46 6.47
C PRO A 24 -14.06 6.73 6.53
N LEU A 25 -14.70 6.70 7.70
CA LEU A 25 -15.99 6.02 7.89
C LEU A 25 -17.13 6.75 7.18
N ILE A 26 -17.10 8.09 7.19
CA ILE A 26 -18.08 8.93 6.49
C ILE A 26 -17.94 8.75 4.97
N MET A 27 -16.72 8.71 4.47
CA MET A 27 -16.45 8.55 3.03
C MET A 27 -16.83 7.14 2.53
N MET A 28 -16.63 6.09 3.33
CA MET A 28 -17.13 4.74 3.01
C MET A 28 -18.66 4.70 2.84
N ALA A 29 -19.40 5.52 3.60
CA ALA A 29 -20.86 5.61 3.47
C ALA A 29 -21.28 6.39 2.20
N LEU A 30 -20.49 7.39 1.81
CA LEU A 30 -20.73 8.28 0.66
C LEU A 30 -20.35 7.63 -0.68
N ASP A 31 -19.27 6.86 -0.72
CA ASP A 31 -18.81 6.15 -1.92
C ASP A 31 -19.81 5.08 -2.38
N ARG A 32 -20.42 4.36 -1.42
CA ARG A 32 -21.54 3.44 -1.69
C ARG A 32 -22.73 4.11 -2.38
N TRP A 33 -22.87 5.42 -2.24
CA TRP A 33 -23.95 6.19 -2.83
C TRP A 33 -23.58 6.75 -4.22
N LEU A 34 -22.32 7.11 -4.45
CA LEU A 34 -21.86 7.73 -5.70
C LEU A 34 -21.45 6.71 -6.78
N SER A 35 -21.00 5.51 -6.41
CA SER A 35 -20.50 4.52 -7.37
C SER A 35 -21.59 3.94 -8.30
N GLN A 36 -22.86 4.28 -8.08
CA GLN A 36 -23.97 3.92 -8.97
C GLN A 36 -24.04 4.76 -10.27
N ARG A 37 -23.19 5.78 -10.47
CA ARG A 37 -23.47 6.83 -11.48
C ARG A 37 -22.40 7.20 -12.52
N GLY A 38 -21.21 6.58 -12.63
CA GLY A 38 -20.20 7.09 -13.58
C GLY A 38 -19.17 6.09 -14.11
N VAL A 39 -19.51 5.30 -15.14
CA VAL A 39 -18.66 4.19 -15.63
C VAL A 39 -18.17 4.33 -17.10
N GLU A 40 -18.64 5.28 -17.90
CA GLU A 40 -18.58 5.13 -19.39
C GLU A 40 -17.33 5.66 -20.16
N ALA A 41 -16.32 6.29 -19.54
CA ALA A 41 -15.32 7.09 -20.30
C ALA A 41 -13.87 6.52 -20.42
N ILE A 42 -13.57 5.29 -19.95
CA ILE A 42 -12.18 4.79 -19.77
C ILE A 42 -11.73 3.76 -20.87
N ASP A 43 -12.53 3.53 -21.91
CA ASP A 43 -12.62 2.21 -22.55
C ASP A 43 -11.56 1.83 -23.62
N LYS A 44 -10.84 2.76 -24.27
CA LYS A 44 -10.04 2.39 -25.47
C LYS A 44 -8.60 1.90 -25.25
N ASN A 45 -7.97 2.26 -24.12
CA ASN A 45 -6.76 1.57 -23.63
C ASN A 45 -7.12 0.46 -22.62
N ALA A 46 -8.41 0.35 -22.28
CA ALA A 46 -8.92 -0.70 -21.42
C ALA A 46 -9.03 -2.01 -22.19
N GLU A 47 -9.50 -2.05 -23.44
CA GLU A 47 -9.71 -3.31 -24.18
C GLU A 47 -8.46 -4.21 -24.33
N ALA A 48 -7.28 -3.63 -24.62
CA ALA A 48 -6.05 -4.42 -24.77
C ALA A 48 -5.54 -4.95 -23.42
N ASN A 49 -5.60 -4.12 -22.37
CA ASN A 49 -5.31 -4.53 -21.00
C ASN A 49 -6.37 -5.49 -20.45
N GLN A 50 -7.64 -5.33 -20.85
CA GLN A 50 -8.77 -6.19 -20.48
C GLN A 50 -8.61 -7.56 -21.09
N LYS A 51 -8.15 -7.70 -22.34
CA LYS A 51 -7.89 -9.02 -22.93
C LYS A 51 -6.75 -9.76 -22.23
N LEU A 52 -5.66 -9.06 -21.90
CA LEU A 52 -4.58 -9.65 -21.10
C LEU A 52 -5.05 -10.00 -19.69
N GLN A 53 -5.78 -9.10 -19.02
CA GLN A 53 -6.40 -9.34 -17.71
C GLN A 53 -7.46 -10.43 -17.77
N GLN A 54 -8.20 -10.60 -18.86
CA GLN A 54 -9.19 -11.68 -19.04
C GLN A 54 -8.49 -13.01 -19.23
N ILE A 55 -7.42 -13.07 -20.02
CA ILE A 55 -6.60 -14.28 -20.16
C ILE A 55 -5.96 -14.63 -18.81
N GLU A 56 -5.40 -13.65 -18.10
CA GLU A 56 -4.86 -13.84 -16.75
C GLU A 56 -5.95 -14.24 -15.75
N ALA A 57 -7.15 -13.64 -15.81
CA ALA A 57 -8.26 -13.94 -14.92
C ALA A 57 -8.87 -15.31 -15.21
N GLU A 58 -8.98 -15.73 -16.48
CA GLU A 58 -9.38 -17.08 -16.86
C GLU A 58 -8.31 -18.11 -16.45
N LEU A 59 -7.02 -17.77 -16.57
CA LEU A 59 -5.93 -18.57 -16.01
C LEU A 59 -6.02 -18.64 -14.47
N LYS A 60 -6.32 -17.53 -13.80
CA LYS A 60 -6.53 -17.45 -12.34
C LYS A 60 -7.81 -18.16 -11.89
N LYS A 61 -8.80 -18.33 -12.78
CA LYS A 61 -10.07 -19.01 -12.51
C LYS A 61 -9.98 -20.51 -12.77
N SER A 62 -9.12 -20.93 -13.70
CA SER A 62 -8.77 -22.36 -13.90
C SER A 62 -7.85 -22.89 -12.80
N VAL A 63 -7.06 -22.03 -12.18
CA VAL A 63 -6.27 -22.33 -10.98
C VAL A 63 -6.99 -21.78 -9.75
N ASP A 64 -7.91 -22.55 -9.19
CA ASP A 64 -8.68 -22.10 -8.02
C ASP A 64 -7.77 -21.90 -6.79
N TYR A 65 -7.36 -20.65 -6.55
CA TYR A 65 -6.61 -20.24 -5.37
C TYR A 65 -7.43 -20.35 -4.07
N SER A 66 -8.77 -20.44 -4.15
CA SER A 66 -9.65 -20.64 -3.00
C SER A 66 -9.40 -22.00 -2.35
N ASP A 67 -9.11 -23.01 -3.16
CA ASP A 67 -8.92 -24.40 -2.73
C ASP A 67 -7.59 -24.61 -1.98
N ALA A 68 -6.61 -23.71 -2.18
CA ALA A 68 -5.30 -23.71 -1.51
C ALA A 68 -5.25 -22.84 -0.23
N SER A 69 -6.39 -22.30 0.22
CA SER A 69 -6.42 -21.28 1.27
C SER A 69 -6.54 -21.86 2.69
N ASN A 70 -5.46 -21.73 3.47
CA ASN A 70 -5.43 -22.03 4.91
C ASN A 70 -5.98 -20.85 5.73
N GLY A 71 -6.37 -21.08 6.99
CA GLY A 71 -6.83 -20.01 7.88
C GLY A 71 -5.83 -18.85 8.02
N PHE A 72 -4.53 -19.17 8.01
CA PHE A 72 -3.45 -18.18 8.01
C PHE A 72 -3.43 -17.30 6.76
N THR A 73 -3.51 -17.89 5.56
CA THR A 73 -3.45 -17.12 4.31
C THR A 73 -4.67 -16.21 4.17
N LYS A 74 -5.86 -16.68 4.58
CA LYS A 74 -7.08 -15.86 4.64
C LYS A 74 -6.94 -14.66 5.59
N ALA A 75 -6.33 -14.86 6.75
CA ALA A 75 -6.11 -13.77 7.71
C ALA A 75 -5.16 -12.71 7.14
N VAL A 76 -4.05 -13.13 6.54
CA VAL A 76 -3.06 -12.22 5.92
C VAL A 76 -3.66 -11.46 4.74
N ASP A 77 -4.40 -12.16 3.88
CA ASP A 77 -5.08 -11.53 2.74
C ASP A 77 -6.09 -10.50 3.23
N TRP A 78 -6.88 -10.82 4.27
CA TRP A 78 -7.82 -9.89 4.86
C TRP A 78 -7.13 -8.65 5.42
N ILE A 79 -6.00 -8.81 6.14
CA ILE A 79 -5.22 -7.67 6.66
C ILE A 79 -4.70 -6.81 5.50
N SER A 80 -4.19 -7.43 4.44
CA SER A 80 -3.65 -6.74 3.26
C SER A 80 -4.73 -6.02 2.47
N GLU A 81 -5.93 -6.60 2.36
CA GLU A 81 -7.11 -5.95 1.79
C GLU A 81 -7.49 -4.70 2.58
N LYS A 82 -7.59 -4.84 3.91
CA LYS A 82 -7.97 -3.73 4.79
C LYS A 82 -6.90 -2.64 4.84
N SER A 83 -5.61 -2.98 4.71
CA SER A 83 -4.56 -1.95 4.65
C SER A 83 -4.69 -1.09 3.40
N GLY A 84 -4.97 -1.68 2.23
CA GLY A 84 -5.20 -0.91 1.00
C GLY A 84 -6.41 0.01 1.07
N VAL A 85 -7.53 -0.50 1.61
CA VAL A 85 -8.73 0.31 1.83
C VAL A 85 -8.48 1.44 2.82
N PHE A 86 -7.72 1.19 3.89
CA PHE A 86 -7.34 2.23 4.84
C PHE A 86 -6.53 3.34 4.16
N ILE A 87 -5.55 2.96 3.33
CA ILE A 87 -4.68 3.89 2.62
C ILE A 87 -5.46 4.73 1.61
N SER A 88 -6.42 4.16 0.89
CA SER A 88 -7.20 4.91 -0.11
C SER A 88 -7.95 6.09 0.51
N PHE A 89 -8.56 5.90 1.69
CA PHE A 89 -9.15 7.00 2.45
C PHE A 89 -8.09 7.95 3.02
N TRP A 90 -6.96 7.41 3.45
CA TRP A 90 -5.87 8.22 3.97
C TRP A 90 -5.32 9.18 2.90
N THR A 91 -5.25 8.77 1.64
CA THR A 91 -4.79 9.59 0.50
C THR A 91 -5.63 10.83 0.28
N VAL A 92 -6.93 10.80 0.61
CA VAL A 92 -7.79 11.98 0.49
C VAL A 92 -7.32 13.11 1.39
N ASN A 93 -6.79 12.81 2.58
CA ASN A 93 -6.23 13.83 3.47
C ASN A 93 -5.03 14.54 2.84
N ALA A 94 -4.16 13.81 2.14
CA ALA A 94 -3.03 14.41 1.43
C ALA A 94 -3.50 15.40 0.37
N VAL A 95 -4.54 15.06 -0.41
CA VAL A 95 -5.11 15.94 -1.43
C VAL A 95 -5.70 17.21 -0.79
N VAL A 96 -6.46 17.06 0.30
CA VAL A 96 -7.06 18.20 1.01
C VAL A 96 -5.98 19.13 1.56
N PHE A 97 -4.93 18.60 2.19
CA PHE A 97 -3.84 19.41 2.72
C PHE A 97 -3.06 20.12 1.61
N TYR A 98 -2.71 19.42 0.53
CA TYR A 98 -2.07 20.05 -0.62
C TYR A 98 -2.91 21.16 -1.23
N PHE A 99 -4.22 20.94 -1.38
CA PHE A 99 -5.12 21.98 -1.87
C PHE A 99 -5.14 23.19 -0.94
N PHE A 100 -5.20 22.97 0.37
CA PHE A 100 -5.13 24.03 1.37
C PHE A 100 -3.83 24.83 1.26
N GLU A 101 -2.67 24.19 1.11
CA GLU A 101 -1.38 24.89 0.94
C GLU A 101 -1.35 25.74 -0.34
N VAL A 102 -1.88 25.22 -1.46
CA VAL A 102 -1.98 25.97 -2.71
C VAL A 102 -2.87 27.21 -2.51
N VAL A 103 -4.02 27.06 -1.86
CA VAL A 103 -4.91 28.18 -1.55
C VAL A 103 -4.22 29.22 -0.67
N MET A 104 -3.60 28.80 0.43
CA MET A 104 -2.92 29.69 1.38
C MET A 104 -1.76 30.45 0.71
N ARG A 105 -0.99 29.76 -0.12
CA ARG A 105 0.16 30.35 -0.81
C ARG A 105 -0.25 31.34 -1.90
N TYR A 106 -1.24 31.01 -2.73
CA TYR A 106 -1.55 31.81 -3.92
C TYR A 106 -2.68 32.82 -3.71
N LEU A 107 -3.69 32.52 -2.89
CA LEU A 107 -4.79 33.46 -2.62
C LEU A 107 -4.47 34.38 -1.45
N PHE A 108 -3.84 33.85 -0.40
CA PHE A 108 -3.59 34.58 0.84
C PHE A 108 -2.14 35.03 1.01
N ASN A 109 -1.22 34.62 0.12
CA ASN A 109 0.20 34.92 0.20
C ASN A 109 0.84 34.55 1.57
N GLN A 110 0.33 33.49 2.19
CA GLN A 110 0.75 32.98 3.50
C GLN A 110 1.08 31.48 3.41
N PRO A 111 2.28 31.10 2.94
CA PRO A 111 2.66 29.70 2.84
C PRO A 111 2.75 29.06 4.23
N THR A 112 2.34 27.79 4.35
CA THR A 112 2.40 27.07 5.63
C THR A 112 3.68 26.27 5.77
N ILE A 113 4.25 26.28 6.97
CA ILE A 113 5.54 25.61 7.27
C ILE A 113 5.45 24.08 7.34
N TRP A 114 4.25 23.53 7.57
CA TRP A 114 4.08 22.12 7.91
C TRP A 114 3.45 21.30 6.79
N VAL A 115 2.61 21.88 5.94
CA VAL A 115 1.78 21.10 5.00
C VAL A 115 2.63 20.38 3.96
N HIS A 116 3.65 21.05 3.43
CA HIS A 116 4.51 20.46 2.42
C HIS A 116 5.22 19.21 2.96
N GLU A 117 5.87 19.35 4.12
CA GLU A 117 6.56 18.24 4.78
C GLU A 117 5.58 17.14 5.21
N ALA A 118 4.48 17.50 5.88
CA ALA A 118 3.47 16.54 6.32
C ALA A 118 2.98 15.69 5.16
N SER A 119 2.67 16.31 4.01
CA SER A 119 2.12 15.58 2.86
C SER A 119 3.16 14.70 2.18
N PHE A 120 4.43 15.13 2.11
CA PHE A 120 5.54 14.31 1.64
C PHE A 120 5.71 13.05 2.50
N LEU A 121 5.75 13.20 3.83
CA LEU A 121 5.88 12.07 4.76
C LEU A 121 4.67 11.13 4.69
N LEU A 122 3.48 11.69 4.55
CA LEU A 122 2.23 10.94 4.44
C LEU A 122 2.22 10.06 3.18
N PHE A 123 2.67 10.57 2.04
CA PHE A 123 2.82 9.74 0.84
C PHE A 123 3.87 8.63 1.00
N GLY A 124 4.99 8.89 1.66
CA GLY A 124 6.00 7.87 1.95
C GLY A 124 5.45 6.72 2.80
N MET A 125 4.68 7.04 3.84
CA MET A 125 4.01 6.05 4.69
C MET A 125 2.99 5.22 3.91
N GLN A 126 2.19 5.86 3.06
CA GLN A 126 1.19 5.20 2.23
C GLN A 126 1.80 4.20 1.26
N TYR A 127 2.90 4.58 0.61
CA TYR A 127 3.58 3.73 -0.37
C TYR A 127 3.99 2.38 0.24
N LEU A 128 4.57 2.40 1.44
CA LEU A 128 5.03 1.18 2.09
C LEU A 128 3.88 0.30 2.59
N MET A 129 2.82 0.90 3.12
CA MET A 129 1.64 0.16 3.57
C MET A 129 0.85 -0.43 2.39
N ALA A 130 0.92 0.18 1.21
CA ALA A 130 0.19 -0.25 0.02
C ALA A 130 0.85 -1.44 -0.69
N GLY A 131 2.15 -1.69 -0.43
CA GLY A 131 2.91 -2.75 -1.10
C GLY A 131 2.27 -4.14 -0.96
N ALA A 132 1.76 -4.47 0.23
CA ALA A 132 1.10 -5.75 0.46
C ALA A 132 -0.25 -5.89 -0.25
N PHE A 133 -1.05 -4.81 -0.28
CA PHE A 133 -2.30 -4.76 -1.04
C PHE A 133 -2.03 -4.94 -2.54
N ALA A 134 -1.00 -4.26 -3.05
CA ALA A 134 -0.56 -4.40 -4.44
C ALA A 134 -0.09 -5.83 -4.73
N LEU A 135 0.61 -6.48 -3.80
CA LEU A 135 1.05 -7.87 -3.96
C LEU A 135 -0.11 -8.85 -4.00
N LEU A 136 -1.12 -8.67 -3.14
CA LEU A 136 -2.34 -9.48 -3.10
C LEU A 136 -3.10 -9.40 -4.45
N HIS A 137 -3.19 -8.21 -5.03
CA HIS A 137 -3.89 -7.97 -6.30
C HIS A 137 -3.05 -8.26 -7.53
N GLY A 138 -1.76 -8.60 -7.38
CA GLY A 138 -0.85 -8.79 -8.51
C GLY A 138 -0.42 -7.49 -9.20
N ALA A 139 -0.69 -6.33 -8.60
CA ALA A 139 -0.23 -5.03 -9.06
C ALA A 139 1.21 -4.69 -8.62
N HIS A 140 1.82 -5.53 -7.79
CA HIS A 140 3.21 -5.40 -7.43
C HIS A 140 4.08 -5.72 -8.65
N VAL A 141 5.03 -4.82 -8.98
CA VAL A 141 5.89 -4.92 -10.17
C VAL A 141 6.45 -6.33 -10.34
N ARG A 142 6.13 -6.93 -11.49
CA ARG A 142 6.57 -8.25 -11.95
C ARG A 142 7.17 -8.11 -13.36
N VAL A 143 8.13 -8.98 -13.69
CA VAL A 143 8.70 -9.06 -15.03
C VAL A 143 8.05 -10.24 -15.77
N ASP A 144 7.11 -9.96 -16.66
CA ASP A 144 6.27 -10.98 -17.32
C ASP A 144 6.83 -11.52 -18.65
N VAL A 145 7.97 -11.02 -19.12
CA VAL A 145 8.51 -11.36 -20.45
C VAL A 145 8.74 -12.86 -20.63
N VAL A 146 9.26 -13.54 -19.59
CA VAL A 146 9.56 -14.97 -19.64
C VAL A 146 8.32 -15.83 -19.39
N TYR A 147 7.30 -15.32 -18.69
CA TYR A 147 6.08 -16.06 -18.33
C TYR A 147 5.27 -16.49 -19.56
N ASN A 148 5.27 -15.67 -20.61
CA ASN A 148 4.50 -15.92 -21.83
C ASN A 148 4.96 -17.18 -22.58
N PHE A 149 6.21 -17.59 -22.42
CA PHE A 149 6.78 -18.76 -23.10
C PHE A 149 6.62 -20.07 -22.32
N LEU A 150 6.15 -20.01 -21.07
CA LEU A 150 6.12 -21.16 -20.17
C LEU A 150 4.71 -21.77 -20.06
N PRO A 151 4.61 -23.11 -19.95
CA PRO A 151 3.36 -23.78 -19.60
C PRO A 151 2.95 -23.45 -18.15
N LEU A 152 1.69 -23.69 -17.79
CA LEU A 152 1.11 -23.32 -16.49
C LEU A 152 1.98 -23.73 -15.28
N ARG A 153 2.47 -24.97 -15.25
CA ARG A 153 3.39 -25.46 -14.21
C ARG A 153 4.71 -24.70 -14.17
N GLY A 154 5.26 -24.34 -15.33
CA GLY A 154 6.50 -23.57 -15.45
C GLY A 154 6.34 -22.13 -14.93
N ARG A 155 5.17 -21.52 -15.15
CA ARG A 155 4.84 -20.20 -14.60
C ARG A 155 4.82 -20.21 -13.07
N VAL A 156 4.12 -21.18 -12.48
CA VAL A 156 4.07 -21.35 -11.01
C VAL A 156 5.45 -21.66 -10.44
N GLY A 157 6.23 -22.50 -11.12
CA GLY A 157 7.62 -22.77 -10.73
C GLY A 157 8.51 -21.52 -10.76
N MET A 158 8.34 -20.64 -11.76
CA MET A 158 9.03 -19.34 -11.79
C MET A 158 8.54 -18.39 -10.70
N ASP A 159 7.25 -18.39 -10.37
CA ASP A 159 6.73 -17.59 -9.25
C ASP A 159 7.38 -18.02 -7.92
N ILE A 160 7.54 -19.33 -7.69
CA ILE A 160 8.27 -19.85 -6.53
C ILE A 160 9.75 -19.43 -6.57
N PHE A 161 10.43 -19.57 -7.72
CA PHE A 161 11.83 -19.18 -7.85
C PHE A 161 12.05 -17.68 -7.61
N THR A 162 11.23 -16.83 -8.23
CA THR A 162 11.31 -15.37 -8.09
C THR A 162 10.94 -14.90 -6.68
N SER A 163 10.11 -15.66 -5.96
CA SER A 163 9.80 -15.38 -4.56
C SER A 163 11.05 -15.35 -3.66
N MET A 164 12.10 -16.12 -3.98
CA MET A 164 13.35 -16.12 -3.21
C MET A 164 14.00 -14.72 -3.18
N PHE A 165 14.07 -14.07 -4.34
CA PHE A 165 14.60 -12.71 -4.45
C PHE A 165 13.68 -11.69 -3.77
N PHE A 166 12.37 -11.88 -3.88
CA PHE A 166 11.40 -11.09 -3.16
C PHE A 166 11.61 -11.17 -1.64
N PHE A 167 11.80 -12.37 -1.08
CA PHE A 167 12.05 -12.53 0.37
C PHE A 167 13.39 -11.96 0.81
N MET A 168 14.44 -12.09 -0.01
CA MET A 168 15.72 -11.43 0.25
C MET A 168 15.52 -9.92 0.40
N PHE A 169 14.79 -9.30 -0.52
CA PHE A 169 14.44 -7.89 -0.45
C PHE A 169 13.55 -7.56 0.76
N ALA A 170 12.48 -8.33 1.00
CA ALA A 170 11.53 -8.08 2.08
C ALA A 170 12.17 -8.19 3.47
N ILE A 171 13.08 -9.16 3.66
CA ILE A 171 13.84 -9.34 4.91
C ILE A 171 14.82 -8.17 5.10
N ALA A 172 15.57 -7.81 4.05
CA ALA A 172 16.47 -6.67 4.10
C ALA A 172 15.72 -5.37 4.45
N LEU A 173 14.57 -5.15 3.80
CA LEU A 173 13.69 -4.02 4.06
C LEU A 173 13.16 -4.05 5.51
N MET A 174 12.77 -5.21 6.05
CA MET A 174 12.32 -5.32 7.44
C MET A 174 13.41 -5.03 8.47
N ILE A 175 14.61 -5.60 8.29
CA ILE A 175 15.74 -5.39 9.20
C ILE A 175 16.16 -3.91 9.18
N THR A 176 16.27 -3.31 7.98
CA THR A 176 16.62 -1.89 7.85
C THR A 176 15.55 -0.97 8.42
N SER A 177 14.27 -1.31 8.26
CA SER A 177 13.18 -0.56 8.87
C SER A 177 13.26 -0.61 10.40
N TRP A 178 13.59 -1.77 10.97
CA TRP A 178 13.76 -1.92 12.42
C TRP A 178 14.89 -1.05 12.95
N THR A 179 16.09 -1.14 12.33
CA THR A 179 17.24 -0.35 12.77
C THR A 179 16.99 1.15 12.62
N PHE A 180 16.28 1.56 11.57
CA PHE A 180 15.89 2.96 11.39
C PHE A 180 14.92 3.44 12.48
N LEU A 181 13.93 2.63 12.83
CA LEU A 181 13.00 2.96 13.92
C LEU A 181 13.73 3.10 15.25
N GLU A 182 14.60 2.15 15.60
CA GLU A 182 15.35 2.15 16.85
C GLU A 182 16.29 3.36 16.95
N ASN A 183 17.02 3.66 15.89
CA ASN A 183 17.90 4.83 15.82
C ASN A 183 17.09 6.14 15.95
N SER A 184 15.96 6.24 15.23
CA SER A 184 15.11 7.43 15.26
C SER A 184 14.50 7.69 16.63
N TYR A 185 14.10 6.62 17.32
CA TYR A 185 13.52 6.69 18.65
C TYR A 185 14.58 7.03 19.71
N SER A 186 15.75 6.40 19.65
CA SER A 186 16.83 6.62 20.63
C SER A 186 17.49 8.01 20.51
N MET A 187 17.56 8.55 19.30
CA MET A 187 18.21 9.85 19.03
C MET A 187 17.26 11.06 19.10
N ASP A 188 15.99 10.87 19.46
CA ASP A 188 14.92 11.85 19.31
C ASP A 188 14.96 12.56 17.95
N GLU A 189 15.11 11.78 16.87
CA GLU A 189 15.33 12.32 15.53
C GLU A 189 14.11 13.11 15.04
N ARG A 190 14.38 14.32 14.57
CA ARG A 190 13.40 15.24 13.99
C ARG A 190 13.75 15.56 12.55
N THR A 191 12.74 15.98 11.81
CA THR A 191 12.94 16.43 10.44
C THR A 191 13.84 17.67 10.37
N VAL A 192 14.54 17.80 9.24
CA VAL A 192 15.48 18.91 9.00
C VAL A 192 14.73 20.19 8.63
N GLU A 193 13.48 20.08 8.20
CA GLU A 193 12.64 21.21 7.86
C GLU A 193 12.21 22.01 9.08
N THR A 194 11.70 23.22 8.83
CA THR A 194 11.33 24.17 9.89
C THR A 194 10.23 23.65 10.83
N TRP A 195 9.41 22.71 10.38
CA TRP A 195 8.37 22.11 11.22
C TRP A 195 8.93 21.16 12.29
N GLY A 196 10.09 20.53 12.03
CA GLY A 196 10.85 19.78 13.03
C GLY A 196 10.06 18.66 13.71
N ILE A 197 9.26 17.91 12.95
CA ILE A 197 8.44 16.83 13.50
C ILE A 197 9.29 15.59 13.81
N GLN A 198 8.88 14.85 14.83
CA GLN A 198 9.49 13.59 15.18
C GLN A 198 9.40 12.56 14.05
N TYR A 199 10.51 11.90 13.73
CA TYR A 199 10.63 11.01 12.57
C TYR A 199 10.31 9.54 12.85
N TRP A 200 10.38 9.12 14.12
CA TRP A 200 10.14 7.73 14.50
C TRP A 200 8.76 7.19 14.09
N PRO A 201 7.64 7.96 14.06
CA PRO A 201 6.36 7.43 13.63
C PRO A 201 6.36 7.00 12.16
N VAL A 202 7.02 7.78 11.29
CA VAL A 202 7.15 7.48 9.85
C VAL A 202 7.96 6.20 9.66
N LYS A 203 9.09 6.09 10.37
CA LYS A 203 9.93 4.88 10.37
C LYS A 203 9.25 3.68 11.02
N GLY A 204 8.32 3.91 11.95
CA GLY A 204 7.45 2.89 12.52
C GLY A 204 6.48 2.33 11.50
N VAL A 205 5.86 3.20 10.68
CA VAL A 205 5.01 2.76 9.56
C VAL A 205 5.83 2.03 8.48
N MET A 206 7.08 2.44 8.26
CA MET A 206 8.01 1.72 7.38
C MET A 206 8.22 0.28 7.84
N LEU A 207 8.45 0.06 9.15
CA LEU A 207 8.52 -1.28 9.72
C LEU A 207 7.19 -2.04 9.56
N LEU A 208 6.06 -1.43 9.91
CA LEU A 208 4.75 -2.07 9.76
C LEU A 208 4.46 -2.50 8.31
N GLY A 209 4.71 -1.61 7.35
CA GLY A 209 4.53 -1.90 5.92
C GLY A 209 5.45 -3.03 5.44
N SER A 210 6.70 -3.05 5.90
CA SER A 210 7.66 -4.13 5.61
C SER A 210 7.20 -5.49 6.13
N THR A 211 6.67 -5.53 7.35
CA THR A 211 6.12 -6.74 7.98
C THR A 211 4.90 -7.22 7.23
N LEU A 212 4.01 -6.30 6.85
CA LEU A 212 2.80 -6.63 6.11
C LEU A 212 3.13 -7.15 4.71
N LEU A 213 4.11 -6.56 4.03
CA LEU A 213 4.62 -7.03 2.73
C LEU A 213 5.24 -8.43 2.82
N PHE A 214 6.03 -8.69 3.86
CA PHE A 214 6.61 -10.01 4.12
C PHE A 214 5.53 -11.07 4.35
N LEU A 215 4.52 -10.77 5.18
CA LEU A 215 3.40 -11.66 5.43
C LEU A 215 2.60 -11.93 4.15
N ALA A 216 2.29 -10.90 3.36
CA ALA A 216 1.59 -11.04 2.09
C ALA A 216 2.38 -11.91 1.10
N GLY A 217 3.71 -11.76 1.05
CA GLY A 217 4.59 -12.63 0.28
C GLY A 217 4.56 -14.08 0.75
N LEU A 218 4.51 -14.31 2.07
CA LEU A 218 4.38 -15.65 2.64
C LEU A 218 3.04 -16.30 2.28
N SER A 219 1.94 -15.54 2.35
CA SER A 219 0.62 -16.01 1.90
C SER A 219 0.65 -16.44 0.42
N LYS A 220 1.27 -15.62 -0.44
CA LYS A 220 1.43 -15.91 -1.86
C LYS A 220 2.27 -17.16 -2.12
N LEU A 221 3.45 -17.27 -1.50
CA LEU A 221 4.34 -18.41 -1.68
C LEU A 221 3.66 -19.74 -1.29
N LEU A 222 2.94 -19.76 -0.16
CA LEU A 222 2.22 -20.96 0.29
C LEU A 222 1.16 -21.42 -0.72
N LYS A 223 0.43 -20.48 -1.31
CA LYS A 223 -0.55 -20.79 -2.37
C LYS A 223 0.12 -21.32 -3.63
N ASP A 224 1.20 -20.68 -4.08
CA ASP A 224 1.93 -21.09 -5.27
C ASP A 224 2.54 -22.51 -5.12
N ILE A 225 3.08 -22.84 -3.94
CA ILE A 225 3.57 -24.20 -3.65
C ILE A 225 2.43 -25.23 -3.69
N THR A 226 1.28 -24.93 -3.09
CA THR A 226 0.11 -25.83 -3.06
C THR A 226 -0.40 -26.11 -4.47
N ILE A 227 -0.48 -25.07 -5.30
CA ILE A 227 -0.87 -25.18 -6.71
C ILE A 227 0.15 -25.99 -7.50
N PHE A 228 1.44 -25.75 -7.29
CA PHE A 228 2.49 -26.50 -7.98
C PHE A 228 2.39 -28.00 -7.72
N ILE A 229 2.13 -28.40 -6.48
CA ILE A 229 1.93 -29.81 -6.09
C ILE A 229 0.63 -30.39 -6.71
N LYS A 230 -0.47 -29.63 -6.71
CA LYS A 230 -1.75 -30.07 -7.28
C LYS A 230 -1.63 -30.32 -8.78
N LEU A 231 -1.07 -29.34 -9.50
CA LEU A 231 -0.76 -29.50 -10.91
C LEU A 231 0.12 -30.73 -11.13
N GLY A 232 1.10 -30.96 -10.23
CA GLY A 232 1.95 -32.14 -10.04
C GLY A 232 1.25 -33.49 -10.16
N ARG A 233 0.12 -33.65 -9.47
CA ARG A 233 -0.66 -34.89 -9.42
C ARG A 233 -1.50 -35.13 -10.68
N GLU A 234 -2.03 -34.07 -11.29
CA GLU A 234 -2.94 -34.18 -12.45
C GLU A 234 -2.27 -34.65 -13.74
N GLN A 235 -0.94 -34.54 -13.90
CA GLN A 235 -0.23 -35.15 -15.05
C GLN A 235 0.08 -36.64 -14.85
N HIS A 236 -0.09 -37.18 -13.64
CA HIS A 236 0.19 -38.58 -13.32
C HIS A 236 -1.09 -39.42 -13.12
N ALA A 237 -2.27 -38.81 -13.22
CA ALA A 237 -3.58 -39.46 -13.19
C ALA A 237 -4.13 -39.61 -14.61
#